data_AF-A0A1C0YMS3-F1
#
_entry.id   AF-A0A1C0YMS3-F1
#
_cell.length_a   1.000
_cell.length_b   1.000
_cell.length_c   1.000
_cell.angle_alpha   90.00
_cell.angle_beta   90.00
_cell.angle_gamma   90.00
#
_symmetry.space_group_name_H-M   'P 1'
#
loop_
_entity.id
_entity.type
_entity.pdbx_description
1 polymer ?
#
loop_
_entity_poly.entity_id
_entity_poly.type
_entity_poly.pdbx_seq_one_letter_code
_entity_poly.pdbx_strand_id
1 'polypeptide(L)'
;MEMKTKNNRVDLMSVREFVDEIVFNHIDTSNNYEQAYKALAPKLDEGLAYLKKYMQENNGELPKSNTYWTLYATLISKISYFTAFSMWKLQKGTVDEINTLFLASVYVLPNKATAVNEEILEDVSANYTVFQQEQQFDTVIDLHKEALNRNMTTADCLSYIVKHLL
;
A
#
# COMPACT_ATOMS: atom_id res chain seq x y z
N MET A 1 -15.86 0.19 -9.41
CA MET A 1 -15.23 -0.38 -10.63
C MET A 1 -14.44 -1.59 -10.18
N GLU A 2 -14.59 -2.77 -10.78
CA GLU A 2 -13.78 -3.96 -10.44
C GLU A 2 -12.41 -3.87 -11.14
N MET A 3 -11.35 -4.50 -10.59
CA MET A 3 -10.07 -4.65 -11.27
C MET A 3 -10.26 -5.37 -12.62
N LYS A 4 -10.09 -4.64 -13.73
CA LYS A 4 -10.16 -5.23 -15.07
C LYS A 4 -9.00 -6.20 -15.25
N THR A 5 -9.31 -7.43 -15.68
CA THR A 5 -8.31 -8.44 -16.01
C THR A 5 -8.18 -8.59 -17.52
N LYS A 6 -6.95 -8.60 -18.02
CA LYS A 6 -6.60 -8.91 -19.42
C LYS A 6 -5.58 -10.04 -19.41
N ASN A 7 -5.86 -11.15 -20.09
CA ASN A 7 -5.00 -12.34 -20.11
C ASN A 7 -4.61 -12.85 -18.70
N ASN A 8 -5.57 -12.95 -17.78
CA ASN A 8 -5.37 -13.34 -16.37
C ASN A 8 -4.42 -12.41 -15.56
N ARG A 9 -4.17 -11.20 -16.06
CA ARG A 9 -3.43 -10.15 -15.35
C ARG A 9 -4.31 -8.95 -15.07
N VAL A 10 -4.19 -8.38 -13.89
CA VAL A 10 -4.85 -7.11 -13.57
C VAL A 10 -4.21 -6.02 -14.42
N ASP A 11 -5.05 -5.14 -14.96
CA ASP A 11 -4.58 -3.92 -15.62
C ASP A 11 -4.08 -2.91 -14.58
N LEU A 12 -2.82 -3.06 -14.18
CA LEU A 12 -2.19 -2.23 -13.15
C LEU A 12 -2.12 -0.75 -13.54
N MET A 13 -2.12 -0.43 -14.84
CA MET A 13 -2.11 0.96 -15.30
C MET A 13 -3.46 1.62 -15.02
N SER A 14 -4.56 0.95 -15.39
CA SER A 14 -5.91 1.42 -15.08
C SER A 14 -6.13 1.58 -13.57
N VAL A 15 -5.59 0.67 -12.75
CA VAL A 15 -5.73 0.81 -11.29
C VAL A 15 -4.87 1.95 -10.75
N ARG A 16 -3.66 2.15 -11.27
CA ARG A 16 -2.83 3.29 -10.89
C ARG A 16 -3.52 4.61 -11.19
N GLU A 17 -4.05 4.79 -12.40
CA GLU A 17 -4.79 6.00 -12.80
C GLU A 17 -5.97 6.25 -11.87
N PHE A 18 -6.72 5.19 -11.52
CA PHE A 18 -7.80 5.28 -10.54
C PHE A 18 -7.32 5.74 -9.15
N VAL A 19 -6.21 5.19 -8.64
CA VAL A 19 -5.65 5.60 -7.35
C VAL A 19 -5.22 7.05 -7.38
N ASP A 20 -4.46 7.45 -8.41
CA ASP A 20 -3.98 8.82 -8.57
C ASP A 20 -5.17 9.82 -8.68
N GLU A 21 -6.26 9.45 -9.37
CA GLU A 21 -7.50 10.25 -9.43
C GLU A 21 -8.19 10.39 -8.06
N ILE A 22 -8.32 9.30 -7.30
CA ILE A 22 -8.96 9.32 -5.98
C ILE A 22 -8.15 10.16 -4.99
N VAL A 23 -6.82 10.02 -5.00
CA VAL A 23 -5.93 10.81 -4.14
C VAL A 23 -6.08 12.29 -4.45
N PHE A 24 -5.97 12.66 -5.72
CA PHE A 24 -6.11 14.06 -6.13
C PHE A 24 -7.48 14.64 -5.75
N ASN A 25 -8.57 13.96 -6.12
CA ASN A 25 -9.94 14.48 -5.95
C ASN A 25 -10.42 14.48 -4.50
N HIS A 26 -9.98 13.53 -3.68
CA HIS A 26 -10.58 13.27 -2.36
C HIS A 26 -9.63 13.40 -1.19
N ILE A 27 -8.31 13.33 -1.42
CA ILE A 27 -7.32 13.52 -0.36
C ILE A 27 -6.73 14.93 -0.48
N ASP A 28 -6.09 15.24 -1.60
CA ASP A 28 -5.29 16.47 -1.73
C ASP A 28 -6.14 17.74 -1.86
N THR A 29 -7.27 17.65 -2.57
CA THR A 29 -8.05 18.85 -2.93
C THR A 29 -9.26 19.11 -2.03
N SER A 30 -9.93 18.06 -1.53
CA SER A 30 -11.23 18.20 -0.86
C SER A 30 -11.29 17.62 0.55
N ASN A 31 -10.24 16.93 1.03
CA ASN A 31 -10.24 16.24 2.32
C ASN A 31 -11.47 15.33 2.55
N ASN A 32 -12.05 14.80 1.48
CA ASN A 32 -13.17 13.86 1.53
C ASN A 32 -12.66 12.43 1.77
N TYR A 33 -12.10 12.21 2.96
CA TYR A 33 -11.50 10.93 3.35
C TYR A 33 -12.50 9.78 3.33
N GLU A 34 -13.79 10.04 3.58
CA GLU A 34 -14.84 9.02 3.52
C GLU A 34 -14.98 8.44 2.12
N GLN A 35 -14.98 9.30 1.10
CA GLN A 35 -15.04 8.86 -0.30
C GLN A 35 -13.73 8.19 -0.73
N ALA A 36 -12.58 8.71 -0.30
CA ALA A 36 -11.28 8.08 -0.55
C ALA A 36 -11.23 6.66 0.04
N TYR A 37 -11.61 6.48 1.30
CA TYR A 37 -11.67 5.18 1.96
C TYR A 37 -12.61 4.20 1.24
N LYS A 38 -13.84 4.63 0.94
CA LYS A 38 -14.82 3.80 0.21
C LYS A 38 -14.35 3.36 -1.17
N ALA A 39 -13.49 4.15 -1.81
CA ALA A 39 -12.92 3.82 -3.10
C ALA A 39 -11.67 2.92 -2.99
N LEU A 40 -10.78 3.20 -2.04
CA LEU A 40 -9.46 2.56 -1.93
C LEU A 40 -9.49 1.23 -1.16
N ALA A 41 -10.25 1.13 -0.06
CA ALA A 41 -10.26 -0.09 0.75
C ALA A 41 -10.70 -1.32 -0.07
N PRO A 42 -11.79 -1.27 -0.87
CA PRO A 42 -12.14 -2.39 -1.75
C PRO A 42 -11.06 -2.71 -2.79
N LYS A 43 -10.29 -1.70 -3.25
CA LYS A 43 -9.18 -1.92 -4.18
C LYS A 43 -8.00 -2.62 -3.54
N LEU A 44 -7.76 -2.36 -2.25
CA LEU A 44 -6.77 -3.12 -1.51
C LEU A 44 -7.19 -4.59 -1.44
N ASP A 45 -8.43 -4.86 -1.04
CA ASP A 45 -8.97 -6.22 -0.94
C ASP A 45 -8.94 -6.96 -2.29
N GLU A 46 -9.32 -6.30 -3.38
CA GLU A 46 -9.23 -6.86 -4.74
C GLU A 46 -7.78 -7.21 -5.13
N GLY A 47 -6.82 -6.34 -4.81
CA GLY A 47 -5.40 -6.57 -5.08
C GLY A 47 -4.86 -7.77 -4.30
N LEU A 48 -5.15 -7.80 -3.00
CA LEU A 48 -4.78 -8.90 -2.10
C LEU A 48 -5.40 -10.23 -2.55
N ALA A 49 -6.69 -10.23 -2.89
CA ALA A 49 -7.38 -11.39 -3.44
C ALA A 49 -6.76 -11.88 -4.75
N TYR A 50 -6.28 -10.97 -5.61
CA TYR A 50 -5.58 -11.34 -6.85
C TYR A 50 -4.27 -12.10 -6.58
N LEU A 51 -3.42 -11.63 -5.64
CA LEU A 51 -2.21 -12.36 -5.27
C LEU A 51 -2.53 -13.71 -4.61
N LYS A 52 -3.51 -13.74 -3.71
CA LYS A 52 -3.96 -14.99 -3.07
C LYS A 52 -4.42 -16.02 -4.09
N LYS A 53 -5.23 -15.59 -5.07
CA LYS A 53 -5.69 -16.44 -6.18
C LYS A 53 -4.53 -16.94 -7.03
N TYR A 54 -3.59 -16.06 -7.38
CA TYR A 54 -2.38 -16.46 -8.11
C TYR A 54 -1.64 -17.59 -7.38
N MET A 55 -1.41 -17.45 -6.07
CA MET A 55 -0.74 -18.49 -5.28
C MET A 55 -1.53 -19.80 -5.25
N GLN A 56 -2.85 -19.74 -5.10
CA GLN A 56 -3.71 -20.94 -5.13
C GLN A 56 -3.61 -21.69 -6.47
N GLU A 57 -3.52 -20.96 -7.58
CA GLU A 57 -3.35 -21.54 -8.93
C GLU A 57 -1.92 -22.05 -9.21
N ASN A 58 -0.95 -21.70 -8.37
CA ASN A 58 0.47 -22.03 -8.53
C ASN A 58 1.05 -22.77 -7.31
N ASN A 59 0.27 -23.65 -6.67
CA ASN A 59 0.72 -24.51 -5.55
C ASN A 59 1.32 -23.75 -4.35
N GLY A 60 0.84 -22.54 -4.09
CA GLY A 60 1.34 -21.69 -3.02
C GLY A 60 2.64 -20.94 -3.35
N GLU A 61 3.15 -21.06 -4.59
CA GLU A 61 4.36 -20.35 -4.99
C GLU A 61 4.11 -18.85 -5.18
N LEU A 62 5.05 -18.05 -4.68
CA LEU A 62 5.09 -16.61 -4.97
C LEU A 62 5.44 -16.38 -6.45
N PRO A 63 4.89 -15.32 -7.06
CA PRO A 63 5.26 -14.98 -8.41
C PRO A 63 6.74 -14.62 -8.52
N LYS A 64 7.38 -15.06 -9.60
CA LYS A 64 8.76 -14.66 -9.91
C LYS A 64 8.83 -13.15 -10.14
N SER A 65 9.84 -12.53 -9.51
CA SER A 65 10.12 -11.11 -9.67
C SER A 65 10.28 -10.74 -11.14
N ASN A 66 9.48 -9.76 -11.58
CA ASN A 66 9.57 -9.12 -12.89
C ASN A 66 8.90 -7.74 -12.82
N THR A 67 8.97 -6.97 -13.91
CA THR A 67 8.41 -5.61 -13.98
C THR A 67 6.94 -5.55 -13.57
N TYR A 68 6.12 -6.53 -13.96
CA TYR A 68 4.70 -6.55 -13.60
C TYR A 68 4.50 -6.67 -12.09
N TRP A 69 5.19 -7.58 -11.42
CA TRP A 69 5.05 -7.77 -9.97
C TRP A 69 5.70 -6.66 -9.15
N THR A 70 6.72 -5.99 -9.69
CA THR A 70 7.24 -4.74 -9.12
C THR A 70 6.17 -3.65 -9.14
N LEU A 71 5.51 -3.45 -10.28
CA LEU A 71 4.42 -2.47 -10.39
C LEU A 71 3.25 -2.81 -9.48
N TYR A 72 2.91 -4.10 -9.37
CA TYR A 72 1.88 -4.58 -8.44
C TYR A 72 2.23 -4.22 -6.99
N ALA A 73 3.46 -4.50 -6.55
CA ALA A 73 3.89 -4.19 -5.19
C ALA A 73 3.89 -2.68 -4.90
N THR A 74 4.36 -1.86 -5.85
CA THR A 74 4.26 -0.38 -5.75
C THR A 74 2.80 0.09 -5.63
N LEU A 75 1.88 -0.53 -6.35
CA LEU A 75 0.47 -0.18 -6.30
C LEU A 75 -0.16 -0.56 -4.96
N ILE A 76 0.12 -1.78 -4.45
CA ILE A 76 -0.33 -2.20 -3.11
C ILE A 76 0.22 -1.26 -2.05
N SER A 77 1.50 -0.87 -2.15
CA SER A 77 2.12 0.12 -1.27
C SER A 77 1.31 1.42 -1.22
N LYS A 78 1.03 2.04 -2.37
CA LYS A 78 0.24 3.28 -2.46
C LYS A 78 -1.17 3.11 -1.90
N ILE A 79 -1.87 2.04 -2.28
CA ILE A 79 -3.25 1.81 -1.83
C ILE A 79 -3.26 1.60 -0.31
N SER A 80 -2.33 0.82 0.25
CA SER A 80 -2.21 0.62 1.70
C SER A 80 -1.98 1.95 2.43
N TYR A 81 -1.09 2.81 1.91
CA TYR A 81 -0.84 4.13 2.51
C TYR A 81 -2.12 4.97 2.57
N PHE A 82 -2.74 5.24 1.42
CA PHE A 82 -3.90 6.13 1.37
C PHE A 82 -5.13 5.54 2.06
N THR A 83 -5.23 4.22 2.14
CA THR A 83 -6.25 3.54 2.96
C THR A 83 -5.98 3.77 4.44
N ALA A 84 -4.74 3.57 4.92
CA ALA A 84 -4.36 3.82 6.32
C ALA A 84 -4.59 5.28 6.70
N PHE A 85 -4.18 6.21 5.83
CA PHE A 85 -4.36 7.64 6.05
C PHE A 85 -5.84 8.02 6.16
N SER A 86 -6.68 7.52 5.24
CA SER A 86 -8.11 7.77 5.29
C SER A 86 -8.77 7.15 6.53
N MET A 87 -8.38 5.93 6.90
CA MET A 87 -8.83 5.26 8.12
C MET A 87 -8.50 6.07 9.37
N TRP A 88 -7.26 6.56 9.47
CA TRP A 88 -6.81 7.41 10.56
C TRP A 88 -7.62 8.70 10.66
N LYS A 89 -7.77 9.45 9.54
CA LYS A 89 -8.52 10.71 9.53
C LYS A 89 -10.00 10.54 9.86
N LEU A 90 -10.57 9.37 9.59
CA LEU A 90 -11.97 9.03 9.90
C LEU A 90 -12.15 8.31 11.24
N GLN A 91 -11.06 7.99 11.95
CA GLN A 91 -11.08 7.12 13.13
C GLN A 91 -11.79 5.78 12.86
N LYS A 92 -11.54 5.19 11.69
CA LYS A 92 -12.09 3.90 11.27
C LYS A 92 -11.07 2.79 11.42
N GLY A 93 -11.50 1.68 12.03
CA GLY A 93 -10.63 0.56 12.36
C GLY A 93 -9.86 0.76 13.67
N THR A 94 -9.06 -0.22 14.01
CA THR A 94 -8.19 -0.23 15.18
C THR A 94 -6.85 0.45 14.89
N VAL A 95 -6.17 0.91 15.94
CA VAL A 95 -4.81 1.46 15.84
C VAL A 95 -3.85 0.46 15.18
N ASP A 96 -3.98 -0.83 15.51
CA ASP A 96 -3.12 -1.89 14.97
C ASP A 96 -3.34 -2.15 13.47
N GLU A 97 -4.58 -2.06 13.00
CA GLU A 97 -4.90 -2.18 11.57
C GLU A 97 -4.32 -1.01 10.78
N ILE A 98 -4.51 0.22 11.26
CA ILE A 98 -3.97 1.43 10.64
C ILE A 98 -2.43 1.37 10.62
N ASN A 99 -1.83 1.02 11.75
CA ASN A 99 -0.38 0.86 11.88
C ASN A 99 0.15 -0.19 10.89
N THR A 100 -0.51 -1.35 10.80
CA THR A 100 -0.13 -2.42 9.87
C THR A 100 -0.13 -1.94 8.43
N LEU A 101 -1.14 -1.17 8.01
CA LEU A 101 -1.21 -0.62 6.66
C LEU A 101 -0.15 0.45 6.38
N PHE A 102 0.16 1.32 7.36
CA PHE A 102 1.29 2.24 7.26
C PHE A 102 2.62 1.51 7.08
N LEU A 103 2.91 0.52 7.93
CA LEU A 103 4.14 -0.28 7.83
C LEU A 103 4.20 -1.04 6.50
N ALA A 104 3.10 -1.66 6.09
CA ALA A 104 3.04 -2.34 4.81
C ALA A 104 3.33 -1.39 3.65
N SER A 105 2.78 -0.18 3.68
CA SER A 105 2.96 0.79 2.59
C SER A 105 4.43 1.09 2.30
N VAL A 106 5.29 1.16 3.31
CA VAL A 106 6.73 1.37 3.08
C VAL A 106 7.46 0.07 2.79
N TYR A 107 7.14 -1.02 3.49
CA TYR A 107 7.91 -2.25 3.34
C TYR A 107 7.68 -2.90 1.98
N VAL A 108 6.45 -2.84 1.46
CA VAL A 108 6.09 -3.41 0.16
C VAL A 108 6.42 -2.51 -1.03
N LEU A 109 6.98 -1.31 -0.81
CA LEU A 109 7.43 -0.41 -1.88
C LEU A 109 8.78 -0.88 -2.44
N PRO A 110 8.86 -1.46 -3.65
CA PRO A 110 10.14 -1.86 -4.23
C PRO A 110 10.96 -0.64 -4.69
N ASN A 111 12.28 -0.78 -4.87
CA ASN A 111 13.16 0.26 -5.42
C ASN A 111 13.00 1.63 -4.72
N LYS A 112 13.09 1.62 -3.39
CA LYS A 112 12.81 2.79 -2.52
C LYS A 112 13.66 4.01 -2.89
N ALA A 113 14.93 3.80 -3.24
CA ALA A 113 15.90 4.87 -3.58
C ALA A 113 15.68 5.56 -4.95
N THR A 114 14.53 5.37 -5.60
CA THR A 114 14.20 6.14 -6.82
C THR A 114 13.49 7.43 -6.42
N ALA A 115 13.73 8.54 -7.13
CA ALA A 115 13.17 9.85 -6.76
C ALA A 115 11.63 9.83 -6.57
N VAL A 116 10.92 9.06 -7.39
CA VAL A 116 9.45 8.92 -7.30
C VAL A 116 9.02 8.17 -6.05
N ASN A 117 9.75 7.12 -5.66
CA ASN A 117 9.42 6.34 -4.47
C ASN A 117 9.89 7.02 -3.18
N GLU A 118 10.93 7.86 -3.28
CA GLU A 118 11.42 8.68 -2.18
C GLU A 118 10.36 9.70 -1.74
N GLU A 119 9.71 10.38 -2.68
CA GLU A 119 8.60 11.31 -2.38
C GLU A 119 7.45 10.62 -1.61
N ILE A 120 7.07 9.42 -2.05
CA ILE A 120 6.06 8.61 -1.36
C ILE A 120 6.55 8.23 0.05
N LEU A 121 7.82 7.85 0.18
CA LEU A 121 8.38 7.43 1.46
C LEU A 121 8.45 8.59 2.46
N GLU A 122 8.82 9.78 2.01
CA GLU A 122 8.82 11.00 2.82
C GLU A 122 7.41 11.33 3.33
N ASP A 123 6.41 11.32 2.44
CA ASP A 123 5.03 11.65 2.79
C ASP A 123 4.42 10.62 3.77
N VAL A 124 4.61 9.32 3.50
CA VAL A 124 4.17 8.25 4.40
C VAL A 124 4.81 8.39 5.77
N SER A 125 6.12 8.65 5.83
CA SER A 125 6.87 8.71 7.07
C SER A 125 6.50 9.94 7.92
N ALA A 126 6.25 11.08 7.27
CA ALA A 126 5.76 12.28 7.93
C ALA A 126 4.38 12.03 8.57
N ASN A 127 3.44 11.47 7.80
CA ASN A 127 2.10 11.18 8.30
C ASN A 127 2.09 10.10 9.38
N TYR A 128 2.90 9.05 9.23
CA TYR A 128 3.05 8.01 10.25
C TYR A 128 3.61 8.56 11.56
N THR A 129 4.59 9.47 11.50
CA THR A 129 5.15 10.12 12.71
C THR A 129 4.06 10.85 13.50
N VAL A 130 3.20 11.60 12.81
CA VAL A 130 2.07 12.30 13.46
C VAL A 130 1.08 11.29 14.04
N PHE A 131 0.75 10.23 13.29
CA PHE A 131 -0.10 9.15 13.78
C PHE A 131 0.44 8.52 15.07
N GLN A 132 1.74 8.17 15.12
CA GLN A 132 2.37 7.59 16.32
C GLN A 132 2.27 8.53 17.54
N GLN A 133 2.42 9.84 17.33
CA GLN A 133 2.32 10.84 18.39
C GLN A 133 0.89 10.97 18.91
N GLU A 134 -0.10 11.05 18.03
CA GLU A 134 -1.51 11.12 18.40
C GLU A 134 -1.98 9.87 19.15
N GLN A 135 -1.51 8.70 18.73
CA GLN A 135 -1.82 7.43 19.38
C GLN A 135 -0.92 7.09 20.58
N GLN A 136 0.01 7.99 20.93
CA GLN A 136 0.89 7.86 22.10
C GLN A 136 1.71 6.57 22.13
N PHE A 137 2.31 6.19 21.01
CA PHE A 137 3.15 4.99 20.95
C PHE A 137 4.36 5.11 21.89
N ASP A 138 4.66 4.06 22.65
CA ASP A 138 5.81 4.02 23.57
C ASP A 138 7.16 4.22 22.87
N THR A 139 7.23 3.89 21.57
CA THR A 139 8.42 4.05 20.74
C THR A 139 8.04 4.67 19.40
N VAL A 140 8.60 5.85 19.12
CA VAL A 140 8.49 6.50 17.81
C VAL A 140 9.52 5.87 16.87
N ILE A 141 9.06 5.44 15.70
CA ILE A 141 9.90 4.78 14.70
C ILE A 141 10.10 5.77 13.57
N ASP A 142 11.37 6.00 13.21
CA ASP A 142 11.69 6.67 11.95
C ASP A 142 11.43 5.70 10.79
N LEU A 143 10.22 5.76 10.26
CA LEU A 143 9.75 4.82 9.25
C LEU A 143 10.52 4.96 7.93
N HIS A 144 10.99 6.17 7.62
CA HIS A 144 11.80 6.45 6.44
C HIS A 144 13.12 5.70 6.51
N LYS A 145 13.86 5.92 7.61
CA LYS A 145 15.13 5.25 7.87
C LYS A 145 14.98 3.73 7.93
N GLU A 146 13.94 3.24 8.59
CA GLU A 146 13.68 1.80 8.69
C GLU A 146 13.38 1.18 7.32
N ALA A 147 12.60 1.86 6.48
CA ALA A 147 12.31 1.40 5.13
C ALA A 147 13.55 1.33 4.25
N LEU A 148 14.42 2.35 4.30
CA LEU A 148 15.69 2.37 3.54
C LEU A 148 16.65 1.26 3.99
N ASN A 149 16.79 1.04 5.31
CA ASN A 149 17.67 0.01 5.85
C ASN A 149 17.30 -1.41 5.39
N ARG A 150 16.00 -1.69 5.19
CA ARG A 150 15.54 -3.02 4.80
C ARG A 150 15.76 -3.37 3.33
N ASN A 151 15.94 -2.37 2.44
CA ASN A 151 16.21 -2.53 1.00
C ASN A 151 15.55 -3.75 0.32
N MET A 152 14.24 -3.93 0.55
CA MET A 152 13.51 -5.12 0.13
C MET A 152 13.44 -5.27 -1.39
N THR A 153 13.73 -6.48 -1.89
CA THR A 153 13.50 -6.84 -3.29
C THR A 153 12.00 -7.01 -3.56
N THR A 154 11.60 -7.09 -4.84
CA THR A 154 10.20 -7.40 -5.19
C THR A 154 9.73 -8.72 -4.57
N ALA A 155 10.59 -9.74 -4.48
CA ALA A 155 10.24 -11.02 -3.86
C ALA A 155 9.97 -10.85 -2.35
N ASP A 156 10.79 -10.05 -1.67
CA ASP A 156 10.61 -9.73 -0.25
C ASP A 156 9.32 -8.93 -0.02
N CYS A 157 9.01 -7.99 -0.92
CA CYS A 157 7.77 -7.22 -0.87
C CYS A 157 6.54 -8.14 -1.01
N LEU A 158 6.54 -9.06 -1.97
CA LEU A 158 5.45 -10.02 -2.15
C LEU A 158 5.30 -10.95 -0.94
N SER A 159 6.42 -11.42 -0.38
CA SER A 159 6.42 -12.22 0.84
C SER A 159 5.84 -11.44 2.03
N TYR A 160 6.19 -10.16 2.17
CA TYR A 160 5.63 -9.29 3.20
C TYR A 160 4.12 -9.13 3.05
N ILE A 161 3.62 -8.89 1.84
CA ILE A 161 2.17 -8.80 1.55
C ILE A 161 1.47 -10.07 2.03
N VAL A 162 1.99 -11.25 1.67
CA VAL A 162 1.38 -12.53 2.07
C VAL A 162 1.38 -12.72 3.58
N LYS A 163 2.47 -12.35 4.26
CA LYS A 163 2.62 -12.59 5.69
C LYS A 163 1.77 -11.64 6.56
N HIS A 164 1.54 -10.41 6.09
CA HIS A 164 0.99 -9.34 6.91
C HIS A 164 -0.36 -8.79 6.43
N LEU A 165 -0.74 -9.05 5.17
CA LEU A 165 -1.98 -8.55 4.58
C LEU A 165 -2.94 -9.66 4.09
N LEU A 166 -2.53 -10.94 4.10
CA LEU A 166 -3.37 -12.08 3.70
C LEU A 166 -3.64 -13.06 4.84
#